data_AF-A0A957UIP5-F1
#
_entry.id   AF-A0A957UIP5-F1
#
_cell.length_a   1.000
_cell.length_b   1.000
_cell.length_c   1.000
_cell.angle_alpha   90.00
_cell.angle_beta   90.00
_cell.angle_gamma   90.00
#
_symmetry.space_group_name_H-M   'P 1'
#
loop_
_entity.id
_entity.type
_entity.pdbx_description
1 polymer ?
#
loop_
_entity_poly.entity_id
_entity_poly.type
_entity_poly.pdbx_seq_one_letter_code
_entity_poly.pdbx_strand_id
1 'polypeptide(L)'
;VQVSDRLCVYDINDNSEAPETPRHQFGCETVVLNDNEMQMTKQVPWQPEVALLQTGPQQLTLWVTQTVASGQQLMTRLYPESGDALSGEVALTGSGVYSHVFNLVEPVPAVYVQLWVNEALDGLDTRREVVADRGAGGGGAFGPAKHFSGVFVVSSDGKASFESADVTDLKAGESITFQSMPGTPPLPANKLIIGQSYRLDAYPATLVNGGTVRIQYEEAPIVQAASVSAAAPAVHFWNGSRWIEFDTTISTPTNAADGIQEAAAASQGIGVYAVLLDTGEYFTYLPLVQK
;
A
#
# COMPACT_ATOMS: atom_id res chain seq x y z
N VAL A 1 -11.86 20.92 -0.44
CA VAL A 1 -11.44 21.42 0.87
C VAL A 1 -12.14 22.74 1.13
N GLN A 2 -12.91 22.79 2.20
CA GLN A 2 -13.68 23.92 2.70
C GLN A 2 -13.31 24.18 4.16
N VAL A 3 -13.62 25.38 4.65
CA VAL A 3 -13.46 25.69 6.08
C VAL A 3 -14.27 24.69 6.91
N SER A 4 -13.69 24.22 8.01
CA SER A 4 -14.19 23.14 8.88
C SER A 4 -14.04 21.71 8.35
N ASP A 5 -13.52 21.51 7.13
CA ASP A 5 -13.08 20.17 6.70
C ASP A 5 -11.87 19.74 7.54
N ARG A 6 -11.72 18.44 7.75
CA ARG A 6 -10.49 17.87 8.31
C ARG A 6 -9.54 17.54 7.16
N LEU A 7 -8.47 18.31 7.01
CA LEU A 7 -7.40 18.02 6.07
C LEU A 7 -6.40 17.09 6.76
N CYS A 8 -5.96 16.06 6.04
CA CYS A 8 -4.93 15.14 6.49
C CYS A 8 -3.91 14.94 5.38
N VAL A 9 -2.62 14.92 5.74
CA VAL A 9 -1.50 14.62 4.84
C VAL A 9 -0.70 13.50 5.45
N TYR A 10 -0.42 12.47 4.65
CA TYR A 10 0.38 11.32 5.05
C TYR A 10 1.48 11.10 4.03
N ASP A 11 2.73 11.18 4.48
CA ASP A 11 3.95 10.81 3.77
C ASP A 11 4.66 9.76 4.61
N ILE A 12 4.07 8.58 4.65
CA ILE A 12 4.45 7.45 5.52
C ILE A 12 4.91 6.24 4.74
N ASN A 13 4.97 6.36 3.42
CA ASN A 13 5.47 5.30 2.56
C ASN A 13 6.88 4.96 3.01
N ASP A 14 7.12 3.69 3.34
CA ASP A 14 8.41 3.27 3.86
C ASP A 14 9.51 3.30 2.81
N ASN A 15 9.13 3.44 1.53
CA ASN A 15 10.04 3.50 0.39
C ASN A 15 9.53 4.52 -0.63
N SER A 16 10.37 5.49 -1.02
CA SER A 16 10.02 6.50 -2.02
C SER A 16 10.90 6.33 -3.26
N GLU A 17 10.34 6.67 -4.42
CA GLU A 17 11.11 6.76 -5.65
C GLU A 17 12.10 7.93 -5.56
N ALA A 18 13.29 7.77 -6.16
CA ALA A 18 14.27 8.85 -6.20
C ALA A 18 13.70 10.05 -6.98
N PRO A 19 14.09 11.30 -6.65
CA PRO A 19 15.06 11.69 -5.63
C PRO A 19 14.45 11.83 -4.23
N GLU A 20 13.19 11.45 -4.03
CA GLU A 20 12.53 11.61 -2.74
C GLU A 20 13.12 10.64 -1.70
N THR A 21 12.98 11.01 -0.43
CA THR A 21 13.32 10.11 0.69
C THR A 21 12.08 9.93 1.55
N PRO A 22 11.84 8.72 2.09
CA PRO A 22 10.70 8.48 2.96
C PRO A 22 10.70 9.47 4.14
N ARG A 23 9.69 10.32 4.23
CA ARG A 23 9.68 11.36 5.28
C ARG A 23 9.12 10.83 6.58
N HIS A 24 8.20 9.86 6.51
CA HIS A 24 7.47 9.29 7.65
C HIS A 24 6.79 10.39 8.48
N GLN A 25 6.13 11.29 7.76
CA GLN A 25 5.46 12.46 8.29
C GLN A 25 3.95 12.32 8.10
N PHE A 26 3.21 12.74 9.11
CA PHE A 26 1.75 12.78 9.05
C PHE A 26 1.26 14.00 9.79
N GLY A 27 0.07 14.46 9.43
CA GLY A 27 -0.59 15.57 10.10
C GLY A 27 -2.05 15.64 9.71
N CYS A 28 -2.89 16.03 10.65
CA CYS A 28 -4.30 16.29 10.39
C CYS A 28 -4.72 17.54 11.16
N GLU A 29 -5.45 18.42 10.50
CA GLU A 29 -5.99 19.64 11.11
C GLU A 29 -7.38 19.95 10.59
N THR A 30 -8.11 20.78 11.33
CA THR A 30 -9.38 21.33 10.83
C THR A 30 -9.05 22.61 10.08
N VAL A 31 -9.46 22.68 8.82
CA VAL A 31 -9.16 23.82 7.94
C VAL A 31 -9.83 25.07 8.48
N VAL A 32 -9.02 26.07 8.81
CA VAL A 32 -9.48 27.40 9.24
C VAL A 32 -9.32 28.39 8.09
N LEU A 33 -10.15 29.43 8.07
CA LEU A 33 -10.05 30.49 7.07
C LEU A 33 -8.68 31.19 7.16
N ASN A 34 -8.00 31.33 6.02
CA ASN A 34 -6.66 31.91 5.88
C ASN A 34 -5.52 31.13 6.55
N ASP A 35 -5.76 29.84 6.86
CA ASP A 35 -4.67 28.96 7.25
C ASP A 35 -3.87 28.51 6.01
N ASN A 36 -2.55 28.57 6.11
CA ASN A 36 -1.62 28.22 5.04
C ASN A 36 -0.47 27.34 5.53
N GLU A 37 -0.50 26.88 6.78
CA GLU A 37 0.51 26.02 7.37
C GLU A 37 -0.17 24.80 7.98
N MET A 38 0.42 23.62 7.82
CA MET A 38 -0.05 22.40 8.45
C MET A 38 1.03 21.84 9.37
N GLN A 39 0.68 21.56 10.62
CA GLN A 39 1.58 20.87 11.53
C GLN A 39 1.72 19.41 11.11
N MET A 40 2.96 18.92 11.03
CA MET A 40 3.28 17.55 10.68
C MET A 40 4.28 16.97 11.69
N THR A 41 4.03 15.74 12.13
CA THR A 41 4.93 14.98 13.01
C THR A 41 5.68 13.95 12.20
N LYS A 42 7.00 13.89 12.40
CA LYS A 42 7.85 12.82 11.84
C LYS A 42 8.01 11.69 12.85
N GLN A 43 7.62 10.48 12.48
CA GLN A 43 7.82 9.30 13.32
C GLN A 43 8.12 8.05 12.50
N VAL A 44 9.41 7.76 12.32
CA VAL A 44 9.90 6.63 11.50
C VAL A 44 9.33 5.26 11.93
N PRO A 45 9.11 4.95 13.23
CA PRO A 45 8.48 3.67 13.59
C PRO A 45 7.00 3.52 13.23
N TRP A 46 6.34 4.57 12.72
CA TRP A 46 4.94 4.51 12.27
C TRP A 46 4.89 4.18 10.77
N GLN A 47 4.79 2.88 10.49
CA GLN A 47 4.76 2.32 9.14
C GLN A 47 3.86 1.06 9.15
N PRO A 48 2.56 1.22 9.45
CA PRO A 48 1.68 0.08 9.65
C PRO A 48 1.50 -0.71 8.36
N GLU A 49 1.69 -2.03 8.43
CA GLU A 49 1.28 -2.93 7.34
C GLU A 49 -0.24 -3.10 7.42
N VAL A 50 -0.97 -2.48 6.48
CA VAL A 50 -2.44 -2.50 6.47
C VAL A 50 -2.96 -3.44 5.39
N ALA A 51 -3.84 -4.35 5.81
CA ALA A 51 -4.41 -5.40 5.00
C ALA A 51 -5.94 -5.33 5.03
N LEU A 52 -6.59 -4.85 3.97
CA LEU A 52 -8.04 -4.91 3.82
C LEU A 52 -8.40 -6.04 2.86
N LEU A 53 -8.93 -7.14 3.40
CA LEU A 53 -9.24 -8.34 2.63
C LEU A 53 -10.74 -8.58 2.63
N GLN A 54 -11.34 -8.75 1.45
CA GLN A 54 -12.73 -9.17 1.38
C GLN A 54 -12.84 -10.67 1.69
N THR A 55 -13.53 -11.00 2.78
CA THR A 55 -13.69 -12.38 3.28
C THR A 55 -15.09 -12.96 3.04
N GLY A 56 -16.03 -12.11 2.61
CA GLY A 56 -17.39 -12.47 2.20
C GLY A 56 -17.98 -11.40 1.30
N PRO A 57 -19.15 -11.61 0.67
CA PRO A 57 -19.76 -10.63 -0.22
C PRO A 57 -20.03 -9.28 0.48
N GLN A 58 -20.26 -9.30 1.79
CA GLN A 58 -20.52 -8.12 2.64
C GLN A 58 -19.58 -8.08 3.86
N GLN A 59 -18.42 -8.75 3.77
CA GLN A 59 -17.46 -8.83 4.88
C GLN A 59 -16.08 -8.39 4.44
N LEU A 60 -15.52 -7.45 5.19
CA LEU A 60 -14.17 -6.97 5.02
C LEU A 60 -13.38 -7.20 6.32
N THR A 61 -12.28 -7.92 6.21
CA THR A 61 -11.38 -8.16 7.34
C THR A 61 -10.18 -7.25 7.23
N LEU A 62 -9.96 -6.45 8.26
CA LEU A 62 -8.78 -5.64 8.46
C LEU A 62 -7.75 -6.41 9.28
N TRP A 63 -6.52 -6.48 8.80
CA TRP A 63 -5.34 -6.83 9.59
C TRP A 63 -4.36 -5.66 9.61
N VAL A 64 -3.73 -5.43 10.75
CA VAL A 64 -2.69 -4.42 10.89
C VAL A 64 -1.49 -4.97 11.66
N THR A 65 -0.31 -4.94 11.06
CA THR A 65 0.95 -5.19 11.77
C THR A 65 1.58 -3.86 12.14
N GLN A 66 1.62 -3.54 13.44
CA GLN A 66 2.22 -2.32 13.96
C GLN A 66 2.50 -2.48 15.46
N THR A 67 3.65 -1.99 15.92
CA THR A 67 3.90 -1.91 17.37
C THR A 67 3.26 -0.64 17.93
N VAL A 68 2.45 -0.81 18.98
CA VAL A 68 1.78 0.28 19.72
C VAL A 68 2.16 0.14 21.19
N ALA A 69 2.42 1.26 21.88
CA ALA A 69 2.90 1.22 23.25
C ALA A 69 1.80 0.73 24.21
N SER A 70 2.20 0.16 25.35
CA SER A 70 1.26 -0.27 26.39
C SER A 70 0.37 0.88 26.84
N GLY A 71 -0.93 0.63 26.95
CA GLY A 71 -1.93 1.64 27.35
C GLY A 71 -2.49 2.48 26.18
N GLN A 72 -1.91 2.38 24.99
CA GLN A 72 -2.48 2.99 23.78
C GLN A 72 -3.37 1.98 23.04
N GLN A 73 -4.34 2.48 22.26
CA GLN A 73 -5.24 1.66 21.45
C GLN A 73 -5.11 2.01 19.98
N LEU A 74 -5.07 1.00 19.13
CA LEU A 74 -5.16 1.19 17.69
C LEU A 74 -6.64 1.25 17.30
N MET A 75 -7.03 2.34 16.66
CA MET A 75 -8.41 2.65 16.31
C MET A 75 -8.58 2.65 14.81
N THR A 76 -9.78 2.34 14.35
CA THR A 76 -10.12 2.33 12.94
C THR A 76 -11.52 2.87 12.66
N ARG A 77 -11.73 3.34 11.43
CA ARG A 77 -13.05 3.67 10.89
C ARG A 77 -13.05 3.45 9.38
N LEU A 78 -14.14 2.87 8.88
CA LEU A 78 -14.30 2.56 7.46
C LEU A 78 -15.14 3.63 6.77
N TYR A 79 -14.66 4.14 5.64
CA TYR A 79 -15.35 5.11 4.80
C TYR A 79 -15.56 4.54 3.40
N PRO A 80 -16.70 4.81 2.76
CA PRO A 80 -16.84 4.60 1.33
C PRO A 80 -16.00 5.64 0.58
N GLU A 81 -15.80 5.44 -0.71
CA GLU A 81 -15.19 6.47 -1.57
C GLU A 81 -15.96 7.80 -1.56
N SER A 82 -17.28 7.74 -1.36
CA SER A 82 -18.12 8.93 -1.19
C SER A 82 -19.25 8.71 -0.20
N GLY A 83 -19.56 9.73 0.60
CA GLY A 83 -20.62 9.71 1.60
C GLY A 83 -20.11 9.50 3.03
N ASP A 84 -21.04 9.13 3.91
CA ASP A 84 -20.76 8.97 5.33
C ASP A 84 -20.01 7.68 5.64
N ALA A 85 -19.30 7.66 6.77
CA ALA A 85 -18.59 6.47 7.24
C ALA A 85 -19.50 5.24 7.32
N LEU A 86 -19.02 4.10 6.83
CA LEU A 86 -19.72 2.82 6.89
C LEU A 86 -19.68 2.20 8.30
N SER A 87 -18.82 2.70 9.18
CA SER A 87 -18.71 2.27 10.57
C SER A 87 -18.58 3.44 11.54
N GLY A 88 -18.89 3.17 12.82
CA GLY A 88 -18.37 3.97 13.93
C GLY A 88 -16.85 3.78 14.10
N GLU A 89 -16.28 4.47 15.08
CA GLU A 89 -14.91 4.22 15.51
C GLU A 89 -14.82 2.88 16.25
N VAL A 90 -13.82 2.08 15.91
CA VAL A 90 -13.61 0.74 16.44
C VAL A 90 -12.20 0.63 17.00
N ALA A 91 -12.09 0.17 18.24
CA ALA A 91 -10.80 -0.24 18.80
C ALA A 91 -10.43 -1.63 18.28
N LEU A 92 -9.26 -1.76 17.69
CA LEU A 92 -8.76 -3.03 17.19
C LEU A 92 -8.29 -3.92 18.33
N THR A 93 -8.49 -5.23 18.16
CA THR A 93 -8.04 -6.24 19.12
C THR A 93 -6.75 -6.89 18.63
N GLY A 94 -5.74 -7.00 19.50
CA GLY A 94 -4.47 -7.63 19.17
C GLY A 94 -3.30 -7.10 19.98
N SER A 95 -2.10 -7.59 19.65
CA SER A 95 -0.82 -7.11 20.17
C SER A 95 0.26 -7.35 19.13
N GLY A 96 0.79 -6.28 18.53
CA GLY A 96 1.72 -6.34 17.40
C GLY A 96 1.05 -6.66 16.07
N VAL A 97 0.09 -7.58 16.08
CA VAL A 97 -0.86 -7.84 14.98
C VAL A 97 -2.27 -7.63 15.51
N TYR A 98 -3.01 -6.73 14.85
CA TYR A 98 -4.37 -6.35 15.18
C TYR A 98 -5.32 -6.79 14.09
N SER A 99 -6.58 -7.05 14.45
CA SER A 99 -7.60 -7.39 13.46
C SER A 99 -8.99 -6.90 13.83
N HIS A 100 -9.83 -6.76 12.81
CA HIS A 100 -11.27 -6.53 12.95
C HIS A 100 -12.02 -7.01 11.70
N VAL A 101 -13.30 -7.37 11.85
CA VAL A 101 -14.18 -7.73 10.74
C VAL A 101 -15.32 -6.72 10.66
N PHE A 102 -15.37 -5.98 9.57
CA PHE A 102 -16.50 -5.13 9.23
C PHE A 102 -17.58 -5.97 8.54
N ASN A 103 -18.79 -5.96 9.10
CA ASN A 103 -19.98 -6.53 8.48
C ASN A 103 -20.79 -5.39 7.86
N LEU A 104 -20.90 -5.38 6.53
CA LEU A 104 -21.56 -4.33 5.78
C LEU A 104 -23.01 -4.70 5.46
N VAL A 105 -23.84 -3.69 5.28
CA VAL A 105 -25.24 -3.87 4.86
C VAL A 105 -25.37 -4.13 3.36
N GLU A 106 -24.40 -3.67 2.58
CA GLU A 106 -24.32 -3.81 1.12
C GLU A 106 -23.05 -4.60 0.74
N PRO A 107 -22.95 -5.11 -0.50
CA PRO A 107 -21.72 -5.69 -1.00
C PRO A 107 -20.51 -4.76 -0.81
N VAL A 108 -19.34 -5.33 -0.53
CA VAL A 108 -18.12 -4.54 -0.24
C VAL A 108 -17.80 -3.59 -1.40
N PRO A 109 -17.86 -2.26 -1.20
CA PRO A 109 -17.55 -1.29 -2.24
C PRO A 109 -16.06 -0.92 -2.23
N ALA A 110 -15.68 0.05 -3.07
CA ALA A 110 -14.44 0.79 -2.90
C ALA A 110 -14.48 1.56 -1.57
N VAL A 111 -13.46 1.39 -0.75
CA VAL A 111 -13.41 1.95 0.61
C VAL A 111 -12.05 2.49 0.98
N TYR A 112 -12.05 3.40 1.93
CA TYR A 112 -10.88 3.80 2.71
C TYR A 112 -11.01 3.27 4.13
N VAL A 113 -9.91 2.82 4.72
CA VAL A 113 -9.81 2.65 6.16
C VAL A 113 -8.93 3.74 6.73
N GLN A 114 -9.48 4.47 7.68
CA GLN A 114 -8.73 5.36 8.54
C GLN A 114 -8.22 4.54 9.72
N LEU A 115 -6.95 4.68 10.05
CA LEU A 115 -6.29 4.00 11.17
C LEU A 115 -5.51 5.05 11.98
N TRP A 116 -5.67 5.06 13.30
CA TRP A 116 -4.93 5.96 14.16
C TRP A 116 -4.68 5.36 15.52
N VAL A 117 -3.66 5.87 16.23
CA VAL A 117 -3.46 5.54 17.63
C VAL A 117 -4.24 6.52 18.49
N ASN A 118 -5.05 5.99 19.41
CA ASN A 118 -5.63 6.77 20.49
C ASN A 118 -4.55 7.01 21.54
N GLU A 119 -3.94 8.20 21.49
CA GLU A 119 -2.84 8.60 22.34
C GLU A 119 -2.98 10.05 22.81
N ALA A 120 -2.36 10.35 23.94
CA ALA A 120 -2.14 11.73 24.34
C ALA A 120 -1.05 12.34 23.45
N LEU A 121 -1.24 13.59 23.05
CA LEU A 121 -0.29 14.35 22.25
C LEU A 121 0.42 15.38 23.13
N ASP A 122 1.72 15.52 22.92
CA ASP A 122 2.54 16.51 23.63
C ASP A 122 2.81 17.71 22.71
N GLY A 123 2.48 18.92 23.18
CA GLY A 123 2.79 20.15 22.46
C GLY A 123 2.13 20.26 21.08
N LEU A 124 2.94 20.31 20.02
CA LEU A 124 2.51 20.46 18.63
C LEU A 124 2.48 19.12 17.87
N ASP A 125 2.66 18.00 18.56
CA ASP A 125 2.61 16.70 17.92
C ASP A 125 1.19 16.39 17.42
N THR A 126 1.13 15.77 16.24
CA THR A 126 -0.06 15.22 15.64
C THR A 126 -0.15 13.73 15.96
N ARG A 127 -1.37 13.18 16.00
CA ARG A 127 -1.55 11.75 16.29
C ARG A 127 -1.04 10.89 15.15
N ARG A 128 -0.47 9.74 15.48
CA ARG A 128 -0.17 8.70 14.48
C ARG A 128 -1.44 8.29 13.76
N GLU A 129 -1.45 8.52 12.47
CA GLU A 129 -2.62 8.26 11.63
C GLU A 129 -2.18 7.92 10.19
N VAL A 130 -2.99 7.10 9.53
CA VAL A 130 -2.86 6.72 8.13
C VAL A 130 -4.24 6.45 7.55
N VAL A 131 -4.37 6.65 6.24
CA VAL A 131 -5.44 6.07 5.44
C VAL A 131 -4.86 5.04 4.48
N ALA A 132 -5.50 3.88 4.39
CA ALA A 132 -5.24 2.89 3.35
C ALA A 132 -6.52 2.69 2.53
N ASP A 133 -6.38 2.45 1.23
CA ASP A 133 -7.51 2.22 0.34
C ASP A 133 -7.71 0.73 0.03
N ARG A 134 -8.92 0.40 -0.42
CA ARG A 134 -9.22 -0.83 -1.13
C ARG A 134 -10.00 -0.49 -2.39
N GLY A 135 -9.28 -0.23 -3.47
CA GLY A 135 -9.84 0.08 -4.78
C GLY A 135 -10.47 1.47 -4.90
N ALA A 136 -10.36 2.30 -3.85
CA ALA A 136 -10.80 3.70 -3.86
C ALA A 136 -9.65 4.63 -4.29
N GLY A 137 -9.94 5.64 -5.10
CA GLY A 137 -8.92 6.50 -5.72
C GLY A 137 -8.11 5.83 -6.85
N GLY A 138 -8.05 4.50 -6.86
CA GLY A 138 -7.58 3.69 -7.98
C GLY A 138 -8.73 3.23 -8.88
N GLY A 139 -8.49 2.12 -9.60
CA GLY A 139 -9.47 1.49 -10.47
C GLY A 139 -9.82 0.08 -9.99
N GLY A 140 -10.44 -0.08 -8.83
CA GLY A 140 -10.95 -1.39 -8.41
C GLY A 140 -12.11 -1.88 -9.29
N ALA A 141 -12.30 -3.19 -9.38
CA ALA A 141 -13.42 -3.78 -10.12
C ALA A 141 -14.39 -4.47 -9.17
N PHE A 142 -15.66 -4.04 -9.21
CA PHE A 142 -16.70 -4.48 -8.28
C PHE A 142 -17.93 -4.92 -9.08
N GLY A 143 -18.41 -6.15 -8.84
CA GLY A 143 -19.54 -6.70 -9.57
C GLY A 143 -20.90 -6.20 -9.07
N PRO A 144 -21.95 -6.23 -9.91
CA PRO A 144 -21.97 -6.86 -11.23
C PRO A 144 -21.30 -6.00 -12.32
N ALA A 145 -20.28 -6.53 -12.97
CA ALA A 145 -19.54 -5.84 -14.03
C ALA A 145 -19.10 -6.84 -15.11
N LYS A 146 -19.22 -6.45 -16.38
CA LYS A 146 -18.75 -7.22 -17.53
C LYS A 146 -17.60 -6.49 -18.18
N HIS A 147 -16.46 -7.17 -18.32
CA HIS A 147 -15.32 -6.61 -19.02
C HIS A 147 -14.98 -7.46 -20.24
N PHE A 148 -15.24 -6.92 -21.43
CA PHE A 148 -15.09 -7.62 -22.71
C PHE A 148 -13.65 -8.05 -23.03
N SER A 149 -12.65 -7.48 -22.34
CA SER A 149 -11.23 -7.79 -22.49
C SER A 149 -10.60 -8.32 -21.19
N GLY A 150 -11.40 -8.82 -20.25
CA GLY A 150 -10.93 -9.14 -18.89
C GLY A 150 -10.92 -7.92 -17.96
N VAL A 151 -10.76 -8.19 -16.67
CA VAL A 151 -10.72 -7.18 -15.62
C VAL A 151 -9.33 -6.56 -15.54
N PHE A 152 -9.28 -5.23 -15.60
CA PHE A 152 -8.08 -4.44 -15.36
C PHE A 152 -8.31 -3.58 -14.12
N VAL A 153 -7.39 -3.65 -13.16
CA VAL A 153 -7.41 -2.83 -11.95
C VAL A 153 -6.11 -2.10 -11.74
N VAL A 154 -6.18 -0.93 -11.14
CA VAL A 154 -5.01 -0.06 -10.89
C VAL A 154 -5.00 0.39 -9.43
N SER A 155 -3.81 0.50 -8.85
CA SER A 155 -3.61 1.08 -7.52
C SER A 155 -3.96 2.57 -7.47
N SER A 156 -4.21 3.05 -6.25
CA SER A 156 -4.59 4.44 -5.98
C SER A 156 -3.55 5.48 -6.39
N ASP A 157 -2.27 5.08 -6.49
CA ASP A 157 -1.18 5.92 -6.97
C ASP A 157 -0.88 5.76 -8.48
N GLY A 158 -1.60 4.85 -9.16
CA GLY A 158 -1.43 4.61 -10.59
C GLY A 158 -0.22 3.77 -10.99
N LYS A 159 0.57 3.27 -10.03
CA LYS A 159 1.88 2.65 -10.30
C LYS A 159 1.85 1.13 -10.35
N ALA A 160 0.82 0.48 -9.82
CA ALA A 160 0.62 -0.96 -9.97
C ALA A 160 -0.71 -1.27 -10.65
N SER A 161 -0.72 -2.32 -11.46
CA SER A 161 -1.94 -2.81 -12.08
C SER A 161 -1.97 -4.33 -12.17
N PHE A 162 -3.19 -4.86 -12.24
CA PHE A 162 -3.45 -6.26 -12.51
C PHE A 162 -4.40 -6.38 -13.70
N GLU A 163 -4.08 -7.27 -14.62
CA GLU A 163 -4.89 -7.62 -15.78
C GLU A 163 -5.19 -9.12 -15.75
N SER A 164 -6.48 -9.48 -15.74
CA SER A 164 -6.88 -10.89 -15.78
C SER A 164 -6.55 -11.53 -17.13
N ALA A 165 -6.11 -12.79 -17.14
CA ALA A 165 -5.81 -13.51 -18.38
C ALA A 165 -7.05 -13.80 -19.24
N ASP A 166 -8.21 -13.97 -18.60
CA ASP A 166 -9.46 -14.38 -19.25
C ASP A 166 -10.56 -13.34 -19.10
N VAL A 167 -11.51 -13.34 -20.04
CA VAL A 167 -12.76 -12.58 -19.93
C VAL A 167 -13.48 -13.03 -18.66
N THR A 168 -13.66 -12.09 -17.73
CA THR A 168 -14.24 -12.34 -16.42
C THR A 168 -15.45 -11.46 -16.22
N ASP A 169 -16.60 -12.10 -15.99
CA ASP A 169 -17.82 -11.43 -15.54
C ASP A 169 -17.84 -11.45 -14.00
N LEU A 170 -17.71 -10.28 -13.37
CA LEU A 170 -17.82 -10.16 -11.92
C LEU A 170 -19.30 -10.21 -11.53
N LYS A 171 -19.66 -11.11 -10.61
CA LYS A 171 -21.00 -11.19 -10.03
C LYS A 171 -21.17 -10.19 -8.89
N ALA A 172 -22.41 -9.94 -8.48
CA ALA A 172 -22.68 -9.12 -7.30
C ALA A 172 -21.92 -9.64 -6.07
N GLY A 173 -21.16 -8.76 -5.42
CA GLY A 173 -20.31 -9.10 -4.28
C GLY A 173 -18.96 -9.71 -4.63
N GLU A 174 -18.66 -9.96 -5.90
CA GLU A 174 -17.31 -10.28 -6.36
C GLU A 174 -16.52 -9.00 -6.62
N SER A 175 -15.23 -8.98 -6.30
CA SER A 175 -14.37 -7.83 -6.57
C SER A 175 -12.90 -8.19 -6.73
N ILE A 176 -12.14 -7.30 -7.37
CA ILE A 176 -10.69 -7.33 -7.48
C ILE A 176 -10.17 -5.92 -7.21
N THR A 177 -9.15 -5.78 -6.37
CA THR A 177 -8.53 -4.48 -6.05
C THR A 177 -7.03 -4.62 -5.90
N PHE A 178 -6.29 -3.58 -6.27
CA PHE A 178 -4.86 -3.49 -6.01
C PHE A 178 -4.61 -2.27 -5.12
N GLN A 179 -4.16 -2.49 -3.89
CA GLN A 179 -3.98 -1.45 -2.88
C GLN A 179 -2.51 -0.99 -2.85
N SER A 180 -2.26 0.33 -2.77
CA SER A 180 -0.95 0.86 -2.35
C SER A 180 -0.79 0.69 -0.83
N MET A 181 0.35 0.15 -0.40
CA MET A 181 0.56 -0.18 1.02
C MET A 181 1.36 0.92 1.74
N PRO A 182 0.86 1.42 2.89
CA PRO A 182 1.61 2.38 3.70
C PRO A 182 2.93 1.84 4.28
N GLY A 183 2.94 0.56 4.64
CA GLY A 183 4.12 -0.14 5.15
C GLY A 183 4.30 -1.46 4.43
N THR A 184 5.56 -1.87 4.26
CA THR A 184 5.96 -3.06 3.51
C THR A 184 6.26 -4.24 4.44
N PRO A 185 5.91 -5.49 4.07
CA PRO A 185 6.35 -6.67 4.80
C PRO A 185 7.88 -6.73 4.97
N PRO A 186 8.40 -7.37 6.03
CA PRO A 186 9.84 -7.39 6.29
C PRO A 186 10.67 -7.83 5.07
N LEU A 187 11.66 -7.02 4.71
CA LEU A 187 12.58 -7.31 3.62
C LEU A 187 13.75 -8.19 4.09
N PRO A 188 14.23 -9.14 3.27
CA PRO A 188 15.50 -9.82 3.51
C PRO A 188 16.66 -8.81 3.52
N ALA A 189 17.70 -9.08 4.33
CA ALA A 189 18.82 -8.14 4.51
C ALA A 189 19.61 -7.81 3.21
N ASN A 190 19.53 -8.67 2.20
CA ASN A 190 20.18 -8.52 0.90
C ASN A 190 19.23 -8.07 -0.22
N LYS A 191 18.02 -7.59 0.12
CA LYS A 191 17.07 -7.07 -0.86
C LYS A 191 16.76 -5.61 -0.54
N LEU A 192 16.67 -4.81 -1.59
CA LEU A 192 16.15 -3.45 -1.56
C LEU A 192 14.85 -3.44 -2.36
N ILE A 193 13.82 -2.76 -1.89
CA ILE A 193 12.62 -2.50 -2.69
C ILE A 193 12.84 -1.25 -3.55
N ILE A 194 12.37 -1.30 -4.79
CA ILE A 194 12.35 -0.15 -5.70
C ILE A 194 10.89 0.28 -5.86
N GLY A 195 10.59 1.54 -5.54
CA GLY A 195 9.21 2.01 -5.39
C GLY A 195 8.62 1.55 -4.06
N GLN A 196 7.42 0.96 -4.09
CA GLN A 196 6.67 0.56 -2.89
C GLN A 196 6.04 -0.83 -3.06
N SER A 197 5.40 -1.34 -2.01
CA SER A 197 4.65 -2.60 -2.06
C SER A 197 3.16 -2.38 -2.30
N TYR A 198 2.53 -3.38 -2.92
CA TYR A 198 1.13 -3.33 -3.31
C TYR A 198 0.43 -4.63 -2.95
N ARG A 199 -0.83 -4.56 -2.54
CA ARG A 199 -1.63 -5.73 -2.18
C ARG A 199 -2.72 -6.01 -3.20
N LEU A 200 -2.62 -7.14 -3.90
CA LEU A 200 -3.71 -7.65 -4.72
C LEU A 200 -4.69 -8.40 -3.82
N ASP A 201 -5.95 -7.96 -3.81
CA ASP A 201 -7.06 -8.61 -3.11
C ASP A 201 -8.17 -8.97 -4.11
N ALA A 202 -8.87 -10.07 -3.84
CA ALA A 202 -9.98 -10.48 -4.66
C ALA A 202 -10.97 -11.35 -3.88
N TYR A 203 -12.25 -11.26 -4.25
CA TYR A 203 -13.27 -12.16 -3.75
C TYR A 203 -14.14 -12.66 -4.91
N PRO A 204 -14.23 -13.99 -5.14
CA PRO A 204 -13.39 -15.04 -4.55
C PRO A 204 -11.92 -14.93 -4.99
N ALA A 205 -11.01 -15.52 -4.22
CA ALA A 205 -9.58 -15.50 -4.51
C ALA A 205 -9.20 -16.07 -5.87
N THR A 206 -10.02 -16.97 -6.42
CA THR A 206 -9.81 -17.58 -7.73
C THR A 206 -9.80 -16.59 -8.88
N LEU A 207 -10.36 -15.39 -8.71
CA LEU A 207 -10.38 -14.34 -9.75
C LEU A 207 -8.98 -13.84 -10.15
N VAL A 208 -7.97 -14.05 -9.29
CA VAL A 208 -6.60 -13.57 -9.50
C VAL A 208 -5.57 -14.69 -9.59
N ASN A 209 -6.00 -15.95 -9.71
CA ASN A 209 -5.10 -17.12 -9.87
C ASN A 209 -4.36 -17.16 -11.22
N GLY A 210 -4.70 -16.25 -12.14
CA GLY A 210 -4.00 -16.02 -13.39
C GLY A 210 -4.01 -14.53 -13.72
N GLY A 211 -3.41 -14.16 -14.85
CA GLY A 211 -3.24 -12.78 -15.25
C GLY A 211 -1.84 -12.25 -14.99
N THR A 212 -1.67 -10.95 -15.17
CA THR A 212 -0.38 -10.27 -15.09
C THR A 212 -0.43 -9.14 -14.08
N VAL A 213 0.54 -9.13 -13.17
CA VAL A 213 0.83 -8.00 -12.30
C VAL A 213 1.89 -7.15 -12.98
N ARG A 214 1.67 -5.84 -13.02
CA ARG A 214 2.61 -4.84 -13.55
C ARG A 214 2.88 -3.81 -12.46
N ILE A 215 4.15 -3.50 -12.23
CA ILE A 215 4.57 -2.46 -11.28
C ILE A 215 5.53 -1.53 -12.01
N GLN A 216 5.14 -0.26 -12.09
CA GLN A 216 5.99 0.81 -12.55
C GLN A 216 6.90 1.25 -11.41
N TYR A 217 8.16 1.50 -11.75
CA TYR A 217 9.17 1.99 -10.83
C TYR A 217 10.14 2.92 -11.55
N GLU A 218 10.70 3.88 -10.83
CA GLU A 218 11.84 4.66 -11.31
C GLU A 218 13.15 3.90 -11.02
N GLU A 219 14.07 3.84 -11.99
CA GLU A 219 15.38 3.24 -11.76
C GLU A 219 16.06 3.93 -10.56
N ALA A 220 16.41 3.14 -9.55
CA ALA A 220 17.19 3.65 -8.44
C ALA A 220 18.53 4.18 -8.99
N PRO A 221 18.99 5.38 -8.59
CA PRO A 221 20.34 5.83 -8.91
C PRO A 221 21.31 4.89 -8.20
N ILE A 222 21.72 3.82 -8.87
CA ILE A 222 22.71 2.89 -8.33
C ILE A 222 23.98 3.72 -8.16
N VAL A 223 24.36 3.98 -6.91
CA VAL A 223 25.70 4.51 -6.61
C VAL A 223 26.66 3.47 -7.16
N GLN A 224 27.29 3.79 -8.29
CA GLN A 224 28.27 2.95 -8.97
C GLN A 224 29.50 2.77 -8.06
N ALA A 225 29.40 1.88 -7.07
CA ALA A 225 30.55 1.23 -6.50
C ALA A 225 30.98 0.18 -7.53
N ALA A 226 32.15 0.41 -8.15
CA ALA A 226 32.62 -0.17 -9.40
C ALA A 226 32.92 -1.70 -9.41
N SER A 227 32.19 -2.53 -8.68
CA SER A 227 32.52 -3.95 -8.57
C SER A 227 31.38 -4.91 -8.21
N VAL A 228 30.12 -4.48 -8.15
CA VAL A 228 28.99 -5.40 -7.92
C VAL A 228 28.08 -5.40 -9.14
N SER A 229 27.98 -6.54 -9.81
CA SER A 229 26.90 -6.81 -10.77
C SER A 229 25.60 -6.86 -9.97
N ALA A 230 24.95 -5.71 -9.78
CA ALA A 230 23.60 -5.69 -9.22
C ALA A 230 22.71 -6.60 -10.09
N ALA A 231 21.98 -7.51 -9.45
CA ALA A 231 21.02 -8.34 -10.17
C ALA A 231 19.96 -7.42 -10.82
N ALA A 232 19.30 -7.87 -11.89
CA ALA A 232 18.19 -7.11 -12.45
C ALA A 232 17.04 -7.03 -11.41
N PRO A 233 16.29 -5.92 -11.34
CA PRO A 233 15.05 -5.85 -10.58
C PRO A 233 14.07 -6.95 -10.99
N ALA A 234 13.34 -7.52 -10.03
CA ALA A 234 12.33 -8.53 -10.29
C ALA A 234 11.09 -8.34 -9.41
N VAL A 235 9.91 -8.70 -9.93
CA VAL A 235 8.70 -8.80 -9.14
C VAL A 235 8.85 -9.94 -8.14
N HIS A 236 8.55 -9.64 -6.88
CA HIS A 236 8.48 -10.61 -5.81
C HIS A 236 7.08 -10.66 -5.21
N PHE A 237 6.68 -11.83 -4.72
CA PHE A 237 5.44 -12.07 -3.97
C PHE A 237 5.74 -12.42 -2.53
N TRP A 238 5.11 -11.74 -1.59
CA TRP A 238 5.12 -12.09 -0.18
C TRP A 238 4.03 -13.12 0.11
N ASN A 239 4.43 -14.34 0.47
CA ASN A 239 3.51 -15.42 0.78
C ASN A 239 3.02 -15.45 2.25
N GLY A 240 3.26 -14.38 3.02
CA GLY A 240 3.02 -14.33 4.47
C GLY A 240 4.22 -14.68 5.33
N SER A 241 5.33 -15.16 4.75
CA SER A 241 6.54 -15.55 5.50
C SER A 241 7.86 -15.19 4.81
N ARG A 242 7.89 -15.21 3.47
CA ARG A 242 9.07 -14.87 2.68
C ARG A 242 8.66 -14.26 1.36
N TRP A 243 9.57 -13.48 0.80
CA TRP A 243 9.50 -13.02 -0.59
C TRP A 243 9.97 -14.13 -1.53
N ILE A 244 9.22 -14.34 -2.60
CA ILE A 244 9.52 -15.29 -3.67
C ILE A 244 9.73 -14.47 -4.94
N GLU A 245 10.84 -14.68 -5.63
CA GLU A 245 11.15 -14.03 -6.91
C GLU A 245 10.43 -14.73 -8.07
N PHE A 246 10.01 -13.97 -9.08
CA PHE A 246 9.35 -14.50 -10.28
C PHE A 246 10.05 -14.11 -11.56
N ASP A 247 9.83 -14.92 -12.59
CA ASP A 247 10.17 -14.59 -13.97
C ASP A 247 9.51 -13.26 -14.35
N THR A 248 10.35 -12.24 -14.44
CA THR A 248 9.93 -10.85 -14.61
C THR A 248 10.39 -10.35 -15.97
N THR A 249 9.46 -9.73 -16.71
CA THR A 249 9.77 -8.97 -17.91
C THR A 249 9.90 -7.51 -17.55
N ILE A 250 11.06 -6.91 -17.83
CA ILE A 250 11.27 -5.47 -17.69
C ILE A 250 11.04 -4.80 -19.04
N SER A 251 10.26 -3.72 -19.04
CA SER A 251 9.98 -2.91 -20.23
C SER A 251 9.90 -1.43 -19.88
N THR A 252 9.93 -0.57 -20.90
CA THR A 252 9.67 0.86 -20.75
C THR A 252 8.24 1.13 -21.21
N PRO A 253 7.35 1.69 -20.36
CA PRO A 253 5.99 2.00 -20.78
C PRO A 253 5.99 2.99 -21.94
N THR A 254 5.01 2.86 -22.84
CA THR A 254 4.89 3.78 -23.98
C THR A 254 4.58 5.19 -23.48
N ASN A 255 5.36 6.18 -23.89
CA ASN A 255 5.29 7.58 -23.43
C ASN A 255 5.64 7.79 -21.95
N ALA A 256 6.35 6.84 -21.32
CA ALA A 256 6.89 7.08 -19.98
C ALA A 256 7.94 8.20 -20.03
N ALA A 257 8.07 8.94 -18.92
CA ALA A 257 9.22 9.81 -18.72
C ALA A 257 10.51 8.99 -18.66
N ASP A 258 11.64 9.62 -18.97
CA ASP A 258 12.96 8.98 -18.86
C ASP A 258 13.16 8.43 -17.44
N GLY A 259 13.70 7.22 -17.32
CA GLY A 259 13.97 6.55 -16.04
C GLY A 259 12.83 5.68 -15.49
N ILE A 260 11.62 5.79 -16.04
CA ILE A 260 10.49 4.94 -15.63
C ILE A 260 10.54 3.59 -16.36
N GLN A 261 10.49 2.52 -15.58
CA GLN A 261 10.40 1.14 -16.05
C GLN A 261 9.13 0.47 -15.52
N GLU A 262 8.76 -0.64 -16.15
CA GLU A 262 7.67 -1.51 -15.72
C GLU A 262 8.19 -2.95 -15.61
N ALA A 263 8.01 -3.53 -14.43
CA ALA A 263 8.20 -4.95 -14.16
C ALA A 263 6.86 -5.68 -14.26
N ALA A 264 6.79 -6.67 -15.14
CA ALA A 264 5.60 -7.50 -15.34
C ALA A 264 5.89 -8.97 -15.00
N ALA A 265 5.00 -9.60 -14.25
CA ALA A 265 5.07 -11.03 -13.89
C ALA A 265 3.68 -11.67 -13.82
N ALA A 266 3.62 -13.01 -13.91
CA ALA A 266 2.37 -13.74 -13.73
C ALA A 266 1.85 -13.64 -12.29
N SER A 267 0.56 -13.35 -12.13
CA SER A 267 -0.09 -13.30 -10.81
C SER A 267 0.02 -14.64 -10.09
N GLN A 268 0.26 -14.57 -8.78
CA GLN A 268 0.28 -15.71 -7.85
C GLN A 268 -0.96 -15.73 -6.94
N GLY A 269 -1.96 -14.91 -7.26
CA GLY A 269 -3.17 -14.75 -6.47
C GLY A 269 -3.10 -13.59 -5.47
N ILE A 270 -3.97 -13.65 -4.46
CA ILE A 270 -4.05 -12.63 -3.40
C ILE A 270 -2.75 -12.59 -2.60
N GLY A 271 -2.20 -11.40 -2.39
CA GLY A 271 -1.04 -11.18 -1.55
C GLY A 271 -0.33 -9.87 -1.85
N VAL A 272 0.90 -9.73 -1.37
CA VAL A 272 1.69 -8.51 -1.55
C VAL A 272 2.73 -8.71 -2.64
N TYR A 273 2.81 -7.76 -3.56
CA TYR A 273 3.76 -7.71 -4.66
C TYR A 273 4.65 -6.48 -4.52
N ALA A 274 5.92 -6.61 -4.87
CA ALA A 274 6.88 -5.52 -4.89
C ALA A 274 7.96 -5.78 -5.93
N VAL A 275 8.64 -4.73 -6.42
CA VAL A 275 9.86 -4.87 -7.22
C VAL A 275 11.05 -4.83 -6.26
N LEU A 276 11.81 -5.92 -6.20
CA LEU A 276 13.00 -6.00 -5.35
C LEU A 276 14.26 -6.14 -6.19
N LEU A 277 15.33 -5.51 -5.71
CA LEU A 277 16.69 -5.58 -6.22
C LEU A 277 17.54 -6.41 -5.27
N ASP A 278 18.32 -7.35 -5.81
CA ASP A 278 19.35 -8.02 -5.01
C ASP A 278 20.57 -7.11 -4.87
N THR A 279 20.94 -6.85 -3.63
CA THR A 279 22.06 -5.97 -3.29
C THR A 279 23.37 -6.74 -3.09
N GLY A 280 23.33 -8.08 -3.19
CA GLY A 280 24.46 -8.95 -2.87
C GLY A 280 24.68 -9.10 -1.35
N GLU A 281 25.72 -9.84 -0.96
CA GLU A 281 26.05 -10.04 0.44
C GLU A 281 26.65 -8.75 1.05
N TYR A 282 25.87 -8.12 1.94
CA TYR A 282 26.26 -7.05 2.87
C TYR A 282 26.86 -5.78 2.22
N PHE A 283 26.03 -4.76 2.02
CA PHE A 283 26.50 -3.37 1.99
C PHE A 283 27.13 -3.02 3.34
N THR A 284 28.42 -3.30 3.50
CA THR A 284 29.20 -2.77 4.62
C THR A 284 29.50 -1.31 4.31
N TYR A 285 28.67 -0.40 4.80
CA TYR A 285 29.04 1.02 4.85
C TYR A 285 30.23 1.15 5.80
N LEU A 286 31.45 1.28 5.27
CA LEU A 286 32.58 1.76 6.05
C LEU A 286 32.37 3.25 6.29
N PRO A 287 32.15 3.72 7.53
CA PRO A 287 32.01 5.15 7.77
C PRO A 287 33.35 5.84 7.48
N LEU A 288 33.36 6.73 6.49
CA LEU A 288 34.46 7.67 6.28
C LEU A 288 34.21 8.88 7.18
N VAL A 289 34.99 9.01 8.25
CA VAL A 289 35.06 10.27 9.02
C VAL A 289 36.15 11.13 8.38
N GLN A 290 35.75 12.12 7.56
CA GLN A 290 36.64 13.22 7.19
C GLN A 290 36.62 14.28 8.30
N LYS A 291 37.81 14.71 8.73
CA LYS A 291 38.01 15.84 9.64
C LYS A 291 37.95 17.16 8.89
#